data_AF-A0A3B9BDX3-F1
#
_entry.id   AF-A0A3B9BDX3-F1
#
_cell.length_a   1.000
_cell.length_b   1.000
_cell.length_c   1.000
_cell.angle_alpha   90.00
_cell.angle_beta   90.00
_cell.angle_gamma   90.00
#
_symmetry.space_group_name_H-M   'P 1'
#
loop_
_entity.id
_entity.type
_entity.pdbx_description
1 polymer ?
#
loop_
_entity_poly.entity_id
_entity_poly.type
_entity_poly.pdbx_seq_one_letter_code
_entity_poly.pdbx_strand_id
1 'polypeptide(L)'
;VPAYDSFDKVISYISSQNLTPTGHIIDEEEEHHVPFNFTITDEIDLNNPQELIDLSSDHDDVWFQRVNLEDGRYIWALSVENDDENGSTSESSNLMVEMNGSVYEGDFHDYWRDAFDIMIDNNSTNWREDRFDANPEGIKNLLFQFPEIRGPNAPVSPMVKTDPPKSSLGNKATFVGKLITDGNNRNLSLGFQFSEDLRFNDVIEVLSRGDNFEAEYDFSKYESNYLYYRAFARNEEFESFGARKRLKIDVLATTKINGAKIMEGGWESSDWFGHYYIQENGWIYHEDLRWCFLVIQKDNHWLWMEKYGWLWTKPSVWPYLYDNENANWLYLLKRKSGPSLFFDRKKEQFLSIHN
;
A
#
# COMPACT_ATOMS: atom_id res chain seq x y z
N VAL A 1 46.06 32.10 -44.48
CA VAL A 1 44.62 31.84 -44.27
C VAL A 1 44.01 33.16 -43.84
N PRO A 2 42.86 33.60 -44.39
CA PRO A 2 42.19 34.79 -43.88
C PRO A 2 41.87 34.59 -42.40
N ALA A 3 42.23 35.57 -41.57
CA ALA A 3 41.88 35.63 -40.16
C ALA A 3 40.58 36.43 -40.04
N TYR A 4 39.59 35.89 -39.31
CA TYR A 4 38.31 36.53 -39.05
C TYR A 4 38.22 36.84 -37.56
N ASP A 5 37.72 38.02 -37.25
CA ASP A 5 37.62 38.62 -35.91
C ASP A 5 36.23 38.45 -35.27
N SER A 6 35.35 37.65 -35.89
CA SER A 6 34.02 37.32 -35.36
C SER A 6 33.40 36.16 -36.12
N PHE A 7 32.59 35.35 -35.43
CA PHE A 7 31.85 34.23 -36.00
C PHE A 7 30.96 34.62 -37.21
N ASP A 8 30.27 35.75 -37.13
CA ASP A 8 29.40 36.26 -38.20
C ASP A 8 30.13 36.46 -39.53
N LYS A 9 31.41 36.84 -39.48
CA LYS A 9 32.25 37.02 -40.66
C LYS A 9 32.67 35.68 -41.27
N VAL A 10 32.85 34.65 -40.45
CA VAL A 10 33.14 33.28 -40.91
C VAL A 10 31.91 32.70 -41.62
N ILE A 11 30.73 32.82 -41.01
CA ILE A 11 29.45 32.35 -41.60
C ILE A 11 29.15 33.10 -42.91
N SER A 12 29.36 34.42 -42.93
CA SER A 12 29.20 35.24 -44.13
C SER A 12 30.16 34.80 -45.25
N TYR A 13 31.41 34.48 -44.91
CA TYR A 13 32.38 33.99 -45.87
C TYR A 13 32.01 32.61 -46.42
N ILE A 14 31.68 31.65 -45.57
CA ILE A 14 31.28 30.28 -45.97
C ILE A 14 30.07 30.33 -46.91
N SER A 15 29.08 31.15 -46.55
CA SER A 15 27.91 31.40 -47.40
C SER A 15 28.28 32.01 -48.75
N SER A 16 29.24 32.94 -48.79
CA SER A 16 29.75 33.54 -50.05
C SER A 16 30.48 32.53 -50.95
N GLN A 17 31.05 31.49 -50.36
CA GLN A 17 31.80 30.44 -51.06
C GLN A 17 30.93 29.22 -51.41
N ASN A 18 29.62 29.27 -51.11
CA ASN A 18 28.69 28.16 -51.33
C ASN A 18 29.13 26.86 -50.64
N LEU A 19 29.80 27.00 -49.50
CA LEU A 19 30.27 25.88 -48.67
C LEU A 19 29.21 25.56 -47.63
N THR A 20 29.10 24.29 -47.26
CA THR A 20 28.24 23.83 -46.16
C THR A 20 29.15 23.22 -45.09
N PRO A 21 29.16 23.74 -43.86
CA PRO A 21 29.92 23.13 -42.78
C PRO A 21 29.48 21.68 -42.58
N THR A 22 30.43 20.76 -42.43
CA THR A 22 30.16 19.36 -42.08
C THR A 22 30.18 19.11 -40.57
N GLY A 23 30.22 20.18 -39.77
CA GLY A 23 30.28 20.19 -38.30
C GLY A 23 30.16 21.62 -37.76
N HIS A 24 30.24 21.78 -36.45
CA HIS A 24 30.18 23.09 -35.79
C HIS A 24 31.49 23.86 -35.96
N ILE A 25 31.36 25.18 -36.10
CA ILE A 25 32.49 26.11 -36.03
C ILE A 25 32.42 26.72 -34.64
N ILE A 26 33.54 26.78 -33.93
CA ILE A 26 33.62 27.32 -32.57
C ILE A 26 34.65 28.43 -32.49
N ASP A 27 34.46 29.36 -31.56
CA ASP A 27 35.43 30.40 -31.23
C ASP A 27 36.45 29.80 -30.25
N GLU A 28 37.76 30.00 -30.49
CA GLU A 28 38.85 29.33 -29.75
C GLU A 28 39.00 29.77 -28.27
N GLU A 29 38.14 30.68 -27.77
CA GLU A 29 38.21 31.19 -26.40
C GLU A 29 37.34 30.42 -25.37
N GLU A 30 36.50 29.48 -25.79
CA GLU A 30 35.78 28.57 -24.88
C GLU A 30 36.46 27.19 -24.82
N GLU A 31 36.38 26.53 -23.66
CA GLU A 31 37.15 25.35 -23.25
C GLU A 31 37.34 24.29 -24.34
N HIS A 32 38.46 23.57 -24.30
CA HIS A 32 38.85 22.55 -25.29
C HIS A 32 37.79 21.43 -25.39
N HIS A 33 36.76 21.64 -26.19
CA HIS A 33 35.78 20.62 -26.53
C HIS A 33 36.28 19.80 -27.72
N VAL A 34 36.44 18.50 -27.50
CA VAL A 34 36.84 17.54 -28.54
C VAL A 34 35.57 17.03 -29.22
N PRO A 35 35.56 16.79 -30.55
CA PRO A 35 34.40 16.16 -31.19
C PRO A 35 34.05 14.83 -30.52
N PHE A 36 32.77 14.62 -30.23
CA PHE A 36 32.32 13.37 -29.61
C PHE A 36 32.56 12.18 -30.54
N ASN A 37 33.08 11.09 -29.98
CA ASN A 37 33.37 9.87 -30.72
C ASN A 37 32.17 8.91 -30.67
N PHE A 38 31.33 8.92 -31.70
CA PHE A 38 30.18 8.01 -31.85
C PHE A 38 30.57 6.56 -32.24
N THR A 39 31.74 6.09 -31.84
CA THR A 39 32.11 4.67 -31.96
C THR A 39 31.50 3.91 -30.81
N ILE A 40 30.56 3.01 -31.10
CA ILE A 40 29.95 2.13 -30.10
C ILE A 40 31.05 1.26 -29.46
N THR A 41 31.16 1.34 -28.14
CA THR A 41 32.11 0.56 -27.33
C THR A 41 31.46 -0.68 -26.73
N ASP A 42 30.16 -0.63 -26.45
CA ASP A 42 29.38 -1.76 -25.93
C ASP A 42 27.87 -1.63 -26.28
N GLU A 43 27.09 -2.68 -26.06
CA GLU A 43 25.62 -2.67 -26.20
C GLU A 43 24.98 -3.43 -25.03
N ILE A 44 24.05 -2.78 -24.32
CA ILE A 44 23.34 -3.37 -23.17
C ILE A 44 21.82 -3.49 -23.42
N ASP A 45 21.20 -4.57 -22.92
CA ASP A 45 19.74 -4.69 -22.83
C ASP A 45 19.22 -3.95 -21.60
N LEU A 46 18.73 -2.74 -21.82
CA LEU A 46 18.11 -1.91 -20.78
C LEU A 46 16.88 -2.54 -20.11
N ASN A 47 16.29 -3.61 -20.66
CA ASN A 47 15.25 -4.37 -19.96
C ASN A 47 15.79 -5.24 -18.82
N ASN A 48 17.09 -5.57 -18.86
CA ASN A 48 17.82 -6.37 -17.90
C ASN A 48 18.61 -5.44 -16.96
N PRO A 49 18.11 -5.14 -15.75
CA PRO A 49 18.76 -4.20 -14.83
C PRO A 49 20.20 -4.58 -14.48
N GLN A 50 20.54 -5.87 -14.54
CA GLN A 50 21.88 -6.34 -14.22
C GLN A 50 22.93 -5.79 -15.17
N GLU A 51 22.59 -5.58 -16.46
CA GLU A 51 23.57 -5.08 -17.43
C GLU A 51 23.93 -3.61 -17.16
N LEU A 52 22.96 -2.79 -16.74
CA LEU A 52 23.26 -1.42 -16.33
C LEU A 52 24.04 -1.37 -15.02
N ILE A 53 23.75 -2.28 -14.07
CA ILE A 53 24.51 -2.42 -12.82
C ILE A 53 25.95 -2.82 -13.09
N ASP A 54 26.16 -3.78 -13.99
CA ASP A 54 27.49 -4.26 -14.36
C ASP A 54 28.26 -3.19 -15.14
N LEU A 55 27.59 -2.44 -16.03
CA LEU A 55 28.19 -1.34 -16.77
C LEU A 55 28.65 -0.20 -15.85
N SER A 56 27.88 0.10 -14.81
CA SER A 56 28.15 1.20 -13.87
C SER A 56 28.98 0.80 -12.66
N SER A 57 29.47 -0.44 -12.56
CA SER A 57 30.06 -0.96 -11.33
C SER A 57 31.36 -0.27 -10.91
N ASP A 58 32.07 0.31 -11.87
CA ASP A 58 33.37 0.98 -11.69
C ASP A 58 33.25 2.51 -11.75
N HIS A 59 32.03 3.02 -11.58
CA HIS A 59 31.70 4.45 -11.60
C HIS A 59 30.99 4.87 -10.32
N ASP A 60 30.95 6.17 -10.06
CA ASP A 60 30.32 6.71 -8.85
C ASP A 60 28.83 6.99 -9.08
N ASP A 61 28.50 7.56 -10.25
CA ASP A 61 27.19 8.11 -10.54
C ASP A 61 26.62 7.71 -11.90
N VAL A 62 25.30 7.68 -11.97
CA VAL A 62 24.53 7.60 -13.21
C VAL A 62 23.56 8.76 -13.27
N TRP A 63 23.62 9.54 -14.35
CA TRP A 63 22.73 10.68 -14.57
C TRP A 63 21.71 10.36 -15.64
N PHE A 64 20.43 10.53 -15.32
CA PHE A 64 19.35 10.46 -16.31
C PHE A 64 19.11 11.81 -16.95
N GLN A 65 19.57 11.96 -18.19
CA GLN A 65 19.55 13.22 -18.92
C GLN A 65 18.45 13.17 -19.97
N ARG A 66 17.63 14.22 -20.07
CA ARG A 66 16.45 14.24 -20.97
C ARG A 66 16.14 15.62 -21.51
N VAL A 67 15.56 15.66 -22.71
CA VAL A 67 15.15 16.89 -23.39
C VAL A 67 13.87 16.66 -24.22
N ASN A 68 13.06 17.70 -24.37
CA ASN A 68 11.99 17.71 -25.38
C ASN A 68 12.44 18.58 -26.56
N LEU A 69 12.71 18.01 -27.72
CA LEU A 69 13.13 18.79 -28.87
C LEU A 69 11.98 19.68 -29.39
N GLU A 70 12.31 20.74 -30.12
CA GLU A 70 11.31 21.67 -30.68
C GLU A 70 10.33 21.00 -31.64
N ASP A 71 10.74 19.89 -32.26
CA ASP A 71 9.91 19.06 -33.13
C ASP A 71 8.96 18.11 -32.38
N GLY A 72 8.97 18.15 -31.04
CA GLY A 72 8.11 17.37 -30.17
C GLY A 72 8.65 15.98 -29.79
N ARG A 73 9.85 15.60 -30.22
CA ARG A 73 10.49 14.37 -29.77
C ARG A 73 10.98 14.49 -28.33
N TYR A 74 10.77 13.44 -27.55
CA TYR A 74 11.39 13.27 -26.23
C TYR A 74 12.61 12.37 -26.37
N ILE A 75 13.78 12.88 -26.00
CA ILE A 75 15.05 12.16 -26.06
C ILE A 75 15.60 12.07 -24.64
N TRP A 76 16.12 10.91 -24.26
CA TRP A 76 16.89 10.71 -23.04
C TRP A 76 18.16 9.92 -23.32
N ALA A 77 19.17 10.12 -22.48
CA ALA A 77 20.40 9.33 -22.44
C ALA A 77 20.83 9.18 -20.97
N LEU A 78 21.63 8.16 -20.69
CA LEU A 78 22.33 8.05 -19.40
C LEU A 78 23.78 8.49 -19.60
N SER A 79 24.33 9.24 -18.65
CA SER A 79 25.77 9.28 -18.46
C SER A 79 26.15 8.44 -17.24
N VAL A 80 27.26 7.73 -17.34
CA VAL A 80 27.85 6.95 -16.25
C VAL A 80 29.21 7.56 -15.98
N GLU A 81 29.37 8.16 -14.80
CA GLU A 81 30.43 9.14 -14.53
C GLU A 81 31.12 8.84 -13.19
N ASN A 82 32.37 9.28 -13.09
CA ASN A 82 33.09 9.32 -11.83
C ASN A 82 32.93 10.69 -11.15
N ASP A 83 32.89 10.71 -9.82
CA ASP A 83 32.80 11.96 -9.05
C ASP A 83 34.19 12.62 -8.99
N ASP A 84 34.38 13.63 -9.84
CA ASP A 84 35.61 14.41 -9.89
C ASP A 84 35.73 15.43 -8.72
N GLU A 85 34.66 15.71 -7.97
CA GLU A 85 34.68 16.75 -6.92
C GLU A 85 35.47 16.34 -5.66
N ASN A 86 35.63 15.04 -5.39
CA ASN A 86 36.33 14.53 -4.20
C ASN A 86 37.59 13.70 -4.49
N GLY A 87 38.02 13.67 -5.75
CA GLY A 87 39.09 12.81 -6.21
C GLY A 87 38.55 11.40 -6.47
N SER A 88 38.10 11.19 -7.72
CA SER A 88 37.68 9.90 -8.25
C SER A 88 38.63 8.77 -7.83
N THR A 89 38.04 7.63 -7.47
CA THR A 89 38.81 6.40 -7.18
C THR A 89 39.06 5.54 -8.42
N SER A 90 38.52 5.93 -9.58
CA SER A 90 38.45 5.14 -10.81
C SER A 90 39.14 5.85 -11.98
N GLU A 91 39.96 5.12 -12.74
CA GLU A 91 40.54 5.58 -14.02
C GLU A 91 39.58 5.34 -15.20
N SER A 92 38.36 4.85 -14.94
CA SER A 92 37.36 4.57 -15.98
C SER A 92 36.93 5.86 -16.67
N SER A 93 36.76 5.80 -17.98
CA SER A 93 36.22 6.91 -18.74
C SER A 93 34.71 7.05 -18.53
N ASN A 94 34.21 8.28 -18.69
CA ASN A 94 32.78 8.54 -18.68
C ASN A 94 32.13 7.84 -19.88
N LEU A 95 30.94 7.30 -19.65
CA LEU A 95 30.18 6.59 -20.66
C LEU A 95 28.85 7.28 -20.92
N MET A 96 28.40 7.22 -22.17
CA MET A 96 27.05 7.61 -22.59
C MET A 96 26.29 6.37 -23.04
N VAL A 97 25.04 6.23 -22.58
CA VAL A 97 24.12 5.16 -22.99
C VAL A 97 22.89 5.75 -23.64
N GLU A 98 22.63 5.36 -24.89
CA GLU A 98 21.46 5.80 -25.65
C GLU A 98 20.20 4.96 -25.37
N MET A 99 19.05 5.47 -25.82
CA MET A 99 17.73 4.83 -25.65
C MET A 99 17.64 3.39 -26.21
N ASN A 100 18.51 3.04 -27.15
CA ASN A 100 18.59 1.72 -27.76
C ASN A 100 19.58 0.78 -27.06
N GLY A 101 20.28 1.24 -26.01
CA GLY A 101 21.30 0.49 -25.28
C GLY A 101 22.72 0.60 -25.83
N SER A 102 22.96 1.38 -26.89
CA SER A 102 24.32 1.63 -27.40
C SER A 102 25.13 2.44 -26.39
N VAL A 103 26.35 1.99 -26.11
CA VAL A 103 27.29 2.62 -25.17
C VAL A 103 28.43 3.28 -25.94
N TYR A 104 28.80 4.49 -25.52
CA TYR A 104 29.88 5.29 -26.06
C TYR A 104 30.79 5.77 -24.94
N GLU A 105 32.07 5.97 -25.23
CA GLU A 105 33.03 6.60 -24.32
C GLU A 105 33.11 8.10 -24.62
N GLY A 106 32.91 8.96 -23.63
CA GLY A 106 33.05 10.41 -23.79
C GLY A 106 32.29 11.25 -22.77
N ASP A 107 32.49 12.57 -22.87
CA ASP A 107 31.83 13.57 -22.03
C ASP A 107 30.40 13.86 -22.48
N PHE A 108 29.49 14.06 -21.53
CA PHE A 108 28.08 14.28 -21.83
C PHE A 108 27.80 15.64 -22.48
N HIS A 109 28.57 16.70 -22.19
CA HIS A 109 28.44 17.99 -22.87
C HIS A 109 28.77 17.84 -24.35
N ASP A 110 29.83 17.10 -24.66
CA ASP A 110 30.24 16.82 -26.03
C ASP A 110 29.17 16.00 -26.78
N TYR A 111 28.58 14.99 -26.11
CA TYR A 111 27.50 14.17 -26.67
C TYR A 111 26.28 15.02 -27.05
N TRP A 112 25.72 15.80 -26.11
CA TRP A 112 24.50 16.56 -26.35
C TRP A 112 24.70 17.67 -27.39
N ARG A 113 25.87 18.30 -27.40
CA ARG A 113 26.24 19.26 -28.44
C ARG A 113 26.26 18.60 -29.81
N ASP A 114 27.06 17.54 -29.99
CA ASP A 114 27.34 17.01 -31.32
C ASP A 114 26.21 16.13 -31.86
N ALA A 115 25.41 15.49 -31.00
CA ALA A 115 24.28 14.66 -31.41
C ALA A 115 22.99 15.46 -31.66
N PHE A 116 22.75 16.52 -30.86
CA PHE A 116 21.46 17.21 -30.82
C PHE A 116 21.53 18.74 -30.93
N ASP A 117 22.71 19.33 -31.10
CA ASP A 117 22.95 20.79 -31.12
C ASP A 117 22.47 21.47 -29.82
N ILE A 118 22.67 20.79 -28.68
CA ILE A 118 22.31 21.28 -27.34
C ILE A 118 23.57 21.67 -26.58
N MET A 119 23.74 22.97 -26.38
CA MET A 119 24.76 23.51 -25.46
C MET A 119 24.18 23.53 -24.05
N ILE A 120 24.74 22.75 -23.14
CA ILE A 120 24.32 22.69 -21.73
C ILE A 120 24.98 23.87 -21.00
N ASP A 121 24.19 24.91 -20.71
CA ASP A 121 24.61 26.07 -19.93
C ASP A 121 23.54 26.43 -18.89
N ASN A 122 23.87 27.29 -17.92
CA ASN A 122 22.98 27.67 -16.82
C ASN A 122 21.66 28.35 -17.26
N ASN A 123 21.49 28.69 -18.53
CA ASN A 123 20.34 29.39 -19.10
C ASN A 123 19.69 28.68 -20.30
N SER A 124 20.15 27.48 -20.70
CA SER A 124 19.72 26.86 -21.95
C SER A 124 18.81 25.63 -21.73
N THR A 125 17.70 25.65 -22.48
CA THR A 125 16.84 24.51 -22.83
C THR A 125 15.96 23.88 -21.75
N ASN A 126 15.01 23.07 -22.24
CA ASN A 126 14.20 22.14 -21.46
C ASN A 126 14.95 20.83 -21.17
N TRP A 127 16.28 20.82 -21.32
CA TRP A 127 17.15 19.75 -20.85
C TRP A 127 17.11 19.66 -19.33
N ARG A 128 17.09 18.45 -18.79
CA ARG A 128 17.02 18.15 -17.35
C ARG A 128 17.85 16.92 -17.06
N GLU A 129 18.46 16.90 -15.89
CA GLU A 129 19.15 15.73 -15.35
C GLU A 129 18.68 15.36 -13.95
N ASP A 130 18.81 14.09 -13.61
CA ASP A 130 18.61 13.56 -12.26
C ASP A 130 19.76 12.59 -11.93
N ARG A 131 20.48 12.82 -10.82
CA ARG A 131 21.58 11.97 -10.34
C ARG A 131 21.05 10.73 -9.61
N PHE A 132 21.69 9.59 -9.85
CA PHE A 132 21.56 8.37 -9.06
C PHE A 132 22.96 7.82 -8.76
N ASP A 133 23.12 7.13 -7.63
CA ASP A 133 24.37 6.41 -7.38
C ASP A 133 24.50 5.24 -8.36
N ALA A 134 25.71 4.95 -8.83
CA ALA A 134 26.00 3.85 -9.76
C ALA A 134 25.96 2.44 -9.10
N ASN A 135 25.58 2.36 -7.82
CA ASN A 135 25.43 1.11 -7.09
C ASN A 135 24.07 0.43 -7.37
N PRO A 136 23.88 -0.87 -7.04
CA PRO A 136 22.64 -1.59 -7.35
C PRO A 136 21.35 -0.95 -6.82
N GLU A 137 21.39 -0.28 -5.67
CA GLU A 137 20.21 0.39 -5.11
C GLU A 137 19.92 1.71 -5.84
N GLY A 138 20.96 2.46 -6.22
CA GLY A 138 20.82 3.66 -7.04
C GLY A 138 20.26 3.36 -8.43
N ILE A 139 20.76 2.31 -9.10
CA ILE A 139 20.19 1.84 -10.38
C ILE A 139 18.75 1.37 -10.22
N LYS A 140 18.42 0.67 -9.13
CA LYS A 140 17.03 0.30 -8.84
C LYS A 140 16.12 1.52 -8.69
N ASN A 141 16.58 2.57 -8.00
CA ASN A 141 15.84 3.82 -7.84
C ASN A 141 15.66 4.56 -9.18
N LEU A 142 16.71 4.60 -10.01
CA LEU A 142 16.68 5.14 -11.38
C LEU A 142 15.57 4.47 -12.20
N LEU A 143 15.58 3.14 -12.28
CA LEU A 143 14.62 2.38 -13.08
C LEU A 143 13.20 2.41 -12.51
N PHE A 144 13.05 2.57 -11.19
CA PHE A 144 11.75 2.77 -10.56
C PHE A 144 11.16 4.15 -10.86
N GLN A 145 11.99 5.19 -10.88
CA GLN A 145 11.58 6.57 -11.16
C GLN A 145 11.35 6.81 -12.66
N PHE A 146 12.17 6.21 -13.51
CA PHE A 146 12.16 6.35 -14.97
C PHE A 146 12.02 4.99 -15.66
N PRO A 147 10.84 4.34 -15.56
CA PRO A 147 10.61 3.04 -16.16
C PRO A 147 10.75 3.06 -17.69
N GLU A 148 10.66 4.23 -18.34
CA GLU A 148 10.86 4.38 -19.78
C GLU A 148 12.24 3.92 -20.28
N ILE A 149 13.24 3.85 -19.39
CA ILE A 149 14.57 3.29 -19.68
C ILE A 149 14.44 1.84 -20.15
N ARG A 150 13.52 1.09 -19.54
CA ARG A 150 13.20 -0.31 -19.87
C ARG A 150 12.15 -0.41 -20.98
N GLY A 151 11.90 0.68 -21.71
CA GLY A 151 10.97 0.71 -22.84
C GLY A 151 9.48 0.67 -22.47
N PRO A 152 8.58 0.57 -23.47
CA PRO A 152 7.14 0.76 -23.29
C PRO A 152 6.43 -0.34 -22.49
N ASN A 153 7.09 -1.49 -22.30
CA ASN A 153 6.55 -2.62 -21.55
C ASN A 153 7.22 -2.77 -20.17
N ALA A 154 7.96 -1.77 -19.73
CA ALA A 154 8.58 -1.75 -18.41
C ALA A 154 7.55 -2.07 -17.31
N PRO A 155 7.90 -2.96 -16.37
CA PRO A 155 7.11 -3.15 -15.17
C PRO A 155 6.97 -1.84 -14.38
N VAL A 156 5.77 -1.52 -13.95
CA VAL A 156 5.45 -0.36 -13.08
C VAL A 156 4.62 -0.82 -11.90
N SER A 157 4.52 0.00 -10.85
CA SER A 157 3.73 -0.34 -9.65
C SER A 157 2.32 -0.84 -10.01
N PRO A 158 1.93 -2.07 -9.60
CA PRO A 158 0.60 -2.59 -9.87
C PRO A 158 -0.43 -1.78 -9.07
N MET A 159 -1.67 -1.71 -9.55
CA MET A 159 -2.71 -0.98 -8.85
C MET A 159 -3.82 -1.93 -8.42
N VAL A 160 -4.12 -1.92 -7.12
CA VAL A 160 -5.12 -2.80 -6.50
C VAL A 160 -6.15 -1.97 -5.74
N LYS A 161 -7.40 -2.42 -5.77
CA LYS A 161 -8.53 -1.78 -5.10
C LYS A 161 -9.01 -2.68 -3.97
N THR A 162 -9.23 -2.07 -2.80
CA THR A 162 -9.95 -2.68 -1.69
C THR A 162 -11.42 -2.28 -1.75
N ASP A 163 -12.35 -3.22 -1.70
CA ASP A 163 -13.78 -2.95 -1.63
C ASP A 163 -14.36 -3.23 -0.22
N PRO A 164 -15.56 -2.72 0.11
CA PRO A 164 -16.31 -3.16 1.28
C PRO A 164 -16.52 -4.69 1.26
N PRO A 165 -16.61 -5.37 2.41
CA PRO A 165 -16.87 -6.80 2.42
C PRO A 165 -18.24 -7.08 1.79
N LYS A 166 -18.33 -8.17 1.03
CA LYS A 166 -19.56 -8.61 0.36
C LYS A 166 -20.59 -9.15 1.35
N SER A 167 -20.12 -9.72 2.44
CA SER A 167 -20.92 -10.26 3.54
C SER A 167 -20.14 -10.14 4.85
N SER A 168 -20.89 -10.00 5.95
CA SER A 168 -20.37 -10.08 7.32
C SER A 168 -21.38 -10.85 8.17
N LEU A 169 -20.96 -11.93 8.80
CA LEU A 169 -21.76 -12.72 9.72
C LEU A 169 -20.96 -13.00 10.99
N GLY A 170 -21.36 -12.36 12.10
CA GLY A 170 -20.62 -12.44 13.36
C GLY A 170 -19.16 -12.03 13.17
N ASN A 171 -18.25 -12.94 13.51
CA ASN A 171 -16.80 -12.72 13.45
C ASN A 171 -16.15 -13.16 12.12
N LYS A 172 -16.94 -13.39 11.07
CA LYS A 172 -16.46 -13.76 9.74
C LYS A 172 -16.98 -12.82 8.67
N ALA A 173 -16.14 -12.50 7.69
CA ALA A 173 -16.54 -11.72 6.53
C ALA A 173 -15.81 -12.17 5.26
N THR A 174 -16.45 -11.95 4.11
CA THR A 174 -15.85 -12.15 2.79
C THR A 174 -15.38 -10.81 2.24
N PHE A 175 -14.07 -10.63 2.20
CA PHE A 175 -13.41 -9.42 1.70
C PHE A 175 -13.23 -9.50 0.19
N VAL A 176 -13.35 -8.36 -0.49
CA VAL A 176 -13.31 -8.27 -1.95
C VAL A 176 -12.27 -7.25 -2.38
N GLY A 177 -11.49 -7.63 -3.38
CA GLY A 177 -10.42 -6.83 -3.94
C GLY A 177 -10.41 -6.98 -5.46
N LYS A 178 -9.83 -5.98 -6.12
CA LYS A 178 -9.68 -6.00 -7.58
C LYS A 178 -8.30 -5.52 -7.99
N LEU A 179 -7.60 -6.31 -8.80
CA LEU A 179 -6.45 -5.84 -9.56
C LEU A 179 -6.95 -4.91 -10.67
N ILE A 180 -6.58 -3.64 -10.60
CA ILE A 180 -6.95 -2.62 -11.58
C ILE A 180 -5.99 -2.66 -12.77
N THR A 181 -4.70 -2.82 -12.49
CA THR A 181 -3.66 -3.11 -13.48
C THR A 181 -2.55 -3.92 -12.81
N ASP A 182 -1.99 -4.87 -13.54
CA ASP A 182 -0.78 -5.59 -13.15
C ASP A 182 0.49 -4.76 -13.38
N GLY A 183 0.41 -3.62 -14.07
CA GLY A 183 1.56 -2.79 -14.40
C GLY A 183 2.62 -3.54 -15.21
N ASN A 184 2.23 -4.49 -16.08
CA ASN A 184 3.13 -5.38 -16.81
C ASN A 184 3.99 -6.30 -15.92
N ASN A 185 3.65 -6.44 -14.63
CA ASN A 185 4.36 -7.34 -13.72
C ASN A 185 4.01 -8.80 -13.95
N ARG A 186 4.98 -9.66 -13.67
CA ARG A 186 4.78 -11.11 -13.57
C ARG A 186 4.78 -11.55 -12.11
N ASN A 187 4.18 -12.71 -11.84
CA ASN A 187 4.20 -13.39 -10.53
C ASN A 187 3.67 -12.54 -9.37
N LEU A 188 2.69 -11.66 -9.62
CA LEU A 188 2.05 -10.89 -8.55
C LEU A 188 1.34 -11.82 -7.55
N SER A 189 1.69 -11.66 -6.28
CA SER A 189 0.94 -12.16 -5.15
C SER A 189 -0.15 -11.17 -4.78
N LEU A 190 -1.39 -11.65 -4.76
CA LEU A 190 -2.57 -10.87 -4.41
C LEU A 190 -3.15 -11.36 -3.08
N GLY A 191 -3.80 -10.47 -2.35
CA GLY A 191 -4.43 -10.84 -1.10
C GLY A 191 -4.91 -9.65 -0.31
N PHE A 192 -5.11 -9.88 0.99
CA PHE A 192 -5.50 -8.86 1.95
C PHE A 192 -4.59 -8.89 3.15
N GLN A 193 -4.30 -7.71 3.68
CA GLN A 193 -3.75 -7.50 5.01
C GLN A 193 -4.87 -7.13 5.97
N PHE A 194 -4.80 -7.68 7.18
CA PHE A 194 -5.73 -7.46 8.29
C PHE A 194 -4.97 -7.04 9.55
N SER A 195 -5.49 -6.05 10.29
CA SER A 195 -4.89 -5.56 11.54
C SER A 195 -5.92 -4.92 12.47
N GLU A 196 -5.63 -4.86 13.77
CA GLU A 196 -6.37 -4.01 14.72
C GLU A 196 -5.87 -2.56 14.71
N ASP A 197 -4.72 -2.29 14.09
CA ASP A 197 -4.10 -0.97 13.98
C ASP A 197 -4.31 -0.39 12.57
N LEU A 198 -4.79 0.85 12.51
CA LEU A 198 -4.92 1.63 11.28
C LEU A 198 -3.58 1.84 10.55
N ARG A 199 -2.46 1.72 11.27
CA ARG A 199 -1.10 1.81 10.72
C ARG A 199 -0.58 0.50 10.15
N PHE A 200 -1.26 -0.62 10.39
CA PHE A 200 -0.84 -1.94 9.92
C PHE A 200 0.58 -2.32 10.42
N ASN A 201 0.87 -2.07 11.70
CA ASN A 201 2.13 -2.48 12.32
C ASN A 201 2.19 -4.01 12.51
N ASP A 202 1.08 -4.60 12.94
CA ASP A 202 0.91 -6.05 13.10
C ASP A 202 -0.14 -6.55 12.10
N VAL A 203 0.32 -7.20 11.03
CA VAL A 203 -0.54 -7.63 9.92
C VAL A 203 -0.68 -9.14 9.83
N ILE A 204 -1.86 -9.57 9.41
CA ILE A 204 -2.12 -10.93 8.97
C ILE A 204 -2.49 -10.89 7.51
N GLU A 205 -1.80 -11.70 6.73
CA GLU A 205 -2.00 -11.78 5.28
C GLU A 205 -2.80 -13.02 4.91
N VAL A 206 -3.78 -12.82 4.02
CA VAL A 206 -4.52 -13.90 3.39
C VAL A 206 -4.36 -13.76 1.89
N LEU A 207 -3.73 -14.76 1.27
CA LEU A 207 -3.51 -14.80 -0.17
C LEU A 207 -4.82 -15.13 -0.92
N SER A 208 -4.95 -14.53 -2.10
CA SER A 208 -6.03 -14.82 -3.05
C SER A 208 -5.51 -14.74 -4.48
N ARG A 209 -6.36 -15.04 -5.47
CA ARG A 209 -5.96 -15.13 -6.88
C ARG A 209 -7.05 -14.59 -7.82
N GLY A 210 -6.62 -14.18 -9.01
CA GLY A 210 -7.48 -13.63 -10.06
C GLY A 210 -7.66 -12.12 -9.94
N ASP A 211 -8.14 -11.50 -11.02
CA ASP A 211 -8.26 -10.04 -11.09
C ASP A 211 -9.35 -9.49 -10.16
N ASN A 212 -10.44 -10.23 -9.99
CA ASN A 212 -11.41 -9.99 -8.92
C ASN A 212 -11.24 -11.12 -7.93
N PHE A 213 -10.77 -10.79 -6.73
CA PHE A 213 -10.38 -11.79 -5.76
C PHE A 213 -11.11 -11.58 -4.44
N GLU A 214 -11.40 -12.69 -3.78
CA GLU A 214 -12.13 -12.73 -2.53
C GLU A 214 -11.31 -13.50 -1.48
N ALA A 215 -11.46 -13.15 -0.21
CA ALA A 215 -10.91 -13.90 0.91
C ALA A 215 -11.90 -13.93 2.07
N GLU A 216 -12.18 -15.12 2.58
CA GLU A 216 -12.87 -15.26 3.86
C GLU A 216 -11.87 -15.09 4.99
N TYR A 217 -12.22 -14.31 6.00
CA TYR A 217 -11.38 -14.11 7.16
C TYR A 217 -12.18 -14.13 8.46
N ASP A 218 -11.69 -14.91 9.41
CA ASP A 218 -12.21 -15.03 10.77
C ASP A 218 -11.42 -14.10 11.70
N PHE A 219 -12.12 -13.10 12.20
CA PHE A 219 -11.60 -12.06 13.08
C PHE A 219 -12.04 -12.26 14.55
N SER A 220 -12.44 -13.48 14.93
CA SER A 220 -12.87 -13.82 16.31
C SER A 220 -11.80 -13.63 17.39
N LYS A 221 -10.53 -13.67 17.01
CA LYS A 221 -9.39 -13.46 17.92
C LYS A 221 -9.13 -11.99 18.27
N TYR A 222 -9.74 -11.06 17.54
CA TYR A 222 -9.51 -9.64 17.76
C TYR A 222 -10.47 -9.11 18.81
N GLU A 223 -9.93 -8.29 19.72
CA GLU A 223 -10.66 -7.69 20.83
C GLU A 223 -11.04 -6.22 20.53
N SER A 224 -10.54 -5.67 19.43
CA SER A 224 -10.84 -4.32 18.96
C SER A 224 -12.29 -4.15 18.49
N ASN A 225 -12.80 -2.91 18.56
CA ASN A 225 -14.09 -2.54 17.97
C ASN A 225 -14.05 -2.50 16.43
N TYR A 226 -12.86 -2.50 15.84
CA TYR A 226 -12.66 -2.37 14.40
C TYR A 226 -11.56 -3.31 13.92
N LEU A 227 -11.84 -3.96 12.79
CA LEU A 227 -10.86 -4.63 11.96
C LEU A 227 -10.47 -3.68 10.82
N TYR A 228 -9.20 -3.33 10.70
CA TYR A 228 -8.65 -2.62 9.55
C TYR A 228 -8.18 -3.63 8.51
N TYR A 229 -8.44 -3.32 7.24
CA TYR A 229 -8.04 -4.19 6.14
C TYR A 229 -7.71 -3.40 4.87
N ARG A 230 -6.85 -3.97 4.03
CA ARG A 230 -6.51 -3.47 2.70
C ARG A 230 -6.12 -4.62 1.77
N ALA A 231 -6.49 -4.52 0.51
CA ALA A 231 -5.99 -5.41 -0.53
C ALA A 231 -4.52 -5.07 -0.84
N PHE A 232 -3.74 -6.05 -1.30
CA PHE A 232 -2.37 -5.84 -1.77
C PHE A 232 -2.11 -6.57 -3.09
N ALA A 233 -1.13 -6.06 -3.83
CA ALA A 233 -0.49 -6.71 -4.96
C ALA A 233 1.01 -6.50 -4.84
N ARG A 234 1.80 -7.58 -4.85
CA ARG A 234 3.26 -7.46 -4.72
C ARG A 234 4.04 -8.55 -5.45
N ASN A 235 5.27 -8.23 -5.81
CA ASN A 235 6.31 -9.18 -6.22
C ASN A 235 7.66 -8.75 -5.58
N GLU A 236 8.78 -9.17 -6.15
CA GLU A 236 10.11 -8.83 -5.63
C GLU A 236 10.48 -7.34 -5.84
N GLU A 237 9.87 -6.67 -6.81
CA GLU A 237 10.21 -5.31 -7.23
C GLU A 237 9.20 -4.28 -6.70
N PHE A 238 7.91 -4.63 -6.68
CA PHE A 238 6.83 -3.73 -6.31
C PHE A 238 5.98 -4.26 -5.17
N GLU A 239 5.54 -3.36 -4.30
CA GLU A 239 4.46 -3.59 -3.35
C GLU A 239 3.46 -2.45 -3.43
N SER A 240 2.18 -2.79 -3.58
CA SER A 240 1.11 -1.81 -3.70
C SER A 240 -0.10 -2.21 -2.90
N PHE A 241 -0.76 -1.20 -2.33
CA PHE A 241 -1.88 -1.38 -1.42
C PHE A 241 -3.12 -0.65 -1.93
N GLY A 242 -4.26 -1.30 -1.79
CA GLY A 242 -5.55 -0.65 -1.98
C GLY A 242 -5.87 0.28 -0.81
N ALA A 243 -6.96 1.03 -0.97
CA ALA A 243 -7.44 1.92 0.08
C ALA A 243 -7.64 1.17 1.41
N ARG A 244 -7.15 1.75 2.50
CA ARG A 244 -7.40 1.25 3.86
C ARG A 244 -8.88 1.40 4.18
N LYS A 245 -9.49 0.33 4.67
CA LYS A 245 -10.88 0.29 5.12
C LYS A 245 -10.97 -0.28 6.52
N ARG A 246 -12.13 -0.11 7.16
CA ARG A 246 -12.43 -0.70 8.45
C ARG A 246 -13.80 -1.38 8.43
N LEU A 247 -13.89 -2.53 9.08
CA LEU A 247 -15.13 -3.20 9.42
C LEU A 247 -15.34 -3.00 10.92
N LYS A 248 -16.54 -2.58 11.32
CA LYS A 248 -16.89 -2.58 12.74
C LYS A 248 -17.07 -4.02 13.17
N ILE A 249 -16.28 -4.44 14.17
CA ILE A 249 -16.50 -5.71 14.84
C ILE A 249 -17.64 -5.42 15.82
N ASP A 250 -18.84 -5.83 15.45
CA ASP A 250 -19.90 -5.96 16.44
C ASP A 250 -19.45 -7.12 17.32
N VAL A 251 -18.67 -6.81 18.35
CA VAL A 251 -18.32 -7.74 19.42
C VAL A 251 -19.62 -8.43 19.75
N LEU A 252 -19.72 -9.72 19.41
CA LEU A 252 -20.77 -10.55 19.95
C LEU A 252 -20.61 -10.36 21.44
N ALA A 253 -21.55 -9.60 21.99
CA ALA A 253 -21.86 -9.48 23.38
C ALA A 253 -20.91 -10.30 24.23
N THR A 254 -20.00 -9.65 24.95
CA THR A 254 -19.27 -10.37 26.00
C THR A 254 -20.33 -11.11 26.83
N THR A 255 -20.39 -12.45 26.73
CA THR A 255 -21.35 -13.27 27.49
C THR A 255 -20.85 -13.52 28.90
N LYS A 256 -19.61 -13.10 29.18
CA LYS A 256 -18.99 -13.14 30.48
C LYS A 256 -19.32 -11.89 31.28
N ILE A 257 -20.04 -12.08 32.37
CA ILE A 257 -20.36 -11.00 33.30
C ILE A 257 -19.10 -10.61 34.08
N ASN A 258 -18.84 -9.32 34.20
CA ASN A 258 -17.67 -8.82 34.91
C ASN A 258 -17.67 -9.34 36.37
N GLY A 259 -16.52 -9.88 36.80
CA GLY A 259 -16.37 -10.51 38.12
C GLY A 259 -16.89 -11.94 38.23
N ALA A 260 -17.47 -12.53 37.18
CA ALA A 260 -17.93 -13.92 37.23
C ALA A 260 -16.76 -14.92 37.34
N LYS A 261 -16.94 -15.95 38.18
CA LYS A 261 -15.97 -17.01 38.43
C LYS A 261 -16.39 -18.29 37.74
N ILE A 262 -15.43 -18.96 37.10
CA ILE A 262 -15.65 -20.29 36.50
C ILE A 262 -15.77 -21.32 37.63
N MET A 263 -16.82 -22.13 37.56
CA MET A 263 -17.13 -23.24 38.44
C MET A 263 -16.87 -24.58 37.73
N GLU A 264 -17.00 -25.66 38.49
CA GLU A 264 -16.94 -27.02 37.95
C GLU A 264 -17.98 -27.25 36.84
N GLY A 265 -17.61 -28.01 35.82
CA GLY A 265 -18.50 -28.35 34.70
C GLY A 265 -18.77 -27.20 33.72
N GLY A 266 -17.97 -26.12 33.75
CA GLY A 266 -18.06 -25.02 32.78
C GLY A 266 -19.16 -23.99 33.06
N TRP A 267 -19.81 -24.07 34.23
CA TRP A 267 -20.70 -23.03 34.72
C TRP A 267 -19.90 -21.81 35.18
N GLU A 268 -20.50 -20.62 35.10
CA GLU A 268 -19.99 -19.40 35.69
C GLU A 268 -20.92 -18.89 36.81
N SER A 269 -20.35 -18.23 37.80
CA SER A 269 -21.07 -17.64 38.93
C SER A 269 -20.76 -16.15 39.06
N SER A 270 -21.80 -15.33 39.04
CA SER A 270 -21.73 -13.89 39.31
C SER A 270 -22.39 -13.56 40.64
N ASP A 271 -21.76 -12.70 41.43
CA ASP A 271 -22.24 -12.28 42.77
C ASP A 271 -23.65 -11.69 42.75
N TRP A 272 -24.05 -11.06 41.64
CA TRP A 272 -25.37 -10.44 41.51
C TRP A 272 -26.27 -11.24 40.56
N PHE A 273 -25.75 -11.66 39.39
CA PHE A 273 -26.58 -12.29 38.36
C PHE A 273 -26.93 -13.74 38.68
N GLY A 274 -26.07 -14.45 39.42
CA GLY A 274 -26.23 -15.87 39.74
C GLY A 274 -25.45 -16.78 38.80
N HIS A 275 -25.91 -18.02 38.63
CA HIS A 275 -25.22 -19.06 37.88
C HIS A 275 -25.74 -19.18 36.46
N TYR A 276 -24.83 -19.30 35.50
CA TYR A 276 -25.16 -19.47 34.09
C TYR A 276 -24.09 -20.27 33.35
N TYR A 277 -24.50 -20.93 32.27
CA TYR A 277 -23.61 -21.67 31.38
C TYR A 277 -23.56 -20.97 30.01
N ILE A 278 -22.36 -20.68 29.50
CA ILE A 278 -22.16 -19.94 28.25
C ILE A 278 -22.11 -20.90 27.05
N GLN A 279 -22.72 -20.49 25.93
CA GLN A 279 -22.52 -21.08 24.60
C GLN A 279 -21.69 -20.12 23.72
N GLU A 280 -20.89 -20.67 22.79
CA GLU A 280 -20.03 -19.89 21.89
C GLU A 280 -20.80 -18.92 20.97
N ASN A 281 -22.11 -19.14 20.79
CA ASN A 281 -22.97 -18.38 19.89
C ASN A 281 -23.74 -17.23 20.58
N GLY A 282 -23.38 -16.84 21.81
CA GLY A 282 -24.02 -15.73 22.54
C GLY A 282 -25.19 -16.14 23.44
N TRP A 283 -25.66 -17.39 23.35
CA TRP A 283 -26.66 -17.92 24.25
C TRP A 283 -26.07 -18.29 25.61
N ILE A 284 -26.85 -18.10 26.66
CA ILE A 284 -26.58 -18.61 28.00
C ILE A 284 -27.74 -19.48 28.48
N TYR A 285 -27.42 -20.46 29.32
CA TYR A 285 -28.41 -21.15 30.14
C TYR A 285 -28.26 -20.68 31.58
N HIS A 286 -29.15 -19.78 32.01
CA HIS A 286 -29.18 -19.26 33.36
C HIS A 286 -29.99 -20.18 34.28
N GLU A 287 -29.54 -20.38 35.52
CA GLU A 287 -30.19 -21.27 36.49
C GLU A 287 -31.68 -20.95 36.71
N ASP A 288 -31.99 -19.67 36.96
CA ASP A 288 -33.36 -19.18 37.13
C ASP A 288 -34.11 -18.82 35.84
N LEU A 289 -33.43 -18.18 34.87
CA LEU A 289 -34.06 -17.65 33.65
C LEU A 289 -34.08 -18.64 32.48
N ARG A 290 -33.33 -19.75 32.56
CA ARG A 290 -33.14 -20.73 31.49
C ARG A 290 -32.45 -20.12 30.27
N TRP A 291 -32.83 -20.50 29.06
CA TRP A 291 -32.20 -20.03 27.83
C TRP A 291 -32.46 -18.53 27.61
N CYS A 292 -31.37 -17.77 27.50
CA CYS A 292 -31.41 -16.34 27.20
C CYS A 292 -30.25 -15.99 26.26
N PHE A 293 -30.45 -15.07 25.32
CA PHE A 293 -29.35 -14.48 24.57
C PHE A 293 -28.87 -13.23 25.30
N LEU A 294 -27.61 -13.22 25.75
CA LEU A 294 -27.09 -12.16 26.61
C LEU A 294 -26.28 -11.16 25.78
N VAL A 295 -26.56 -9.86 25.95
CA VAL A 295 -25.79 -8.74 25.41
C VAL A 295 -25.34 -7.80 26.52
N ILE A 296 -24.02 -7.68 26.73
CA ILE A 296 -23.44 -6.79 27.72
C ILE A 296 -22.87 -5.54 27.04
N GLN A 297 -23.26 -4.37 27.53
CA GLN A 297 -22.74 -3.06 27.13
C GLN A 297 -22.41 -2.23 28.37
N LYS A 298 -21.12 -2.21 28.75
CA LYS A 298 -20.66 -1.70 30.06
C LYS A 298 -21.38 -2.44 31.19
N ASP A 299 -22.15 -1.75 32.01
CA ASP A 299 -22.95 -2.36 33.09
C ASP A 299 -24.38 -2.74 32.65
N ASN A 300 -24.77 -2.44 31.42
CA ASN A 300 -26.11 -2.73 30.90
C ASN A 300 -26.14 -4.14 30.30
N HIS A 301 -27.09 -4.95 30.76
CA HIS A 301 -27.26 -6.33 30.34
C HIS A 301 -28.63 -6.46 29.67
N TRP A 302 -28.66 -6.86 28.40
CA TRP A 302 -29.87 -7.16 27.66
C TRP A 302 -30.00 -8.67 27.50
N LEU A 303 -31.18 -9.19 27.80
CA LEU A 303 -31.51 -10.60 27.75
C LEU A 303 -32.65 -10.79 26.77
N TRP A 304 -32.43 -11.49 25.67
CA TRP A 304 -33.53 -11.93 24.82
C TRP A 304 -34.06 -13.26 25.32
N MET A 305 -35.36 -13.34 25.54
CA MET A 305 -36.06 -14.58 25.92
C MET A 305 -37.21 -14.81 24.96
N GLU A 306 -37.40 -16.04 24.50
CA GLU A 306 -38.39 -16.38 23.46
C GLU A 306 -39.81 -15.87 23.77
N LYS A 307 -40.23 -15.95 25.04
CA LYS A 307 -41.56 -15.53 25.49
C LYS A 307 -41.68 -14.02 25.81
N TYR A 308 -40.56 -13.36 26.09
CA TYR A 308 -40.56 -11.99 26.65
C TYR A 308 -39.82 -10.97 25.81
N GLY A 309 -39.19 -11.38 24.70
CA GLY A 309 -38.36 -10.50 23.89
C GLY A 309 -37.16 -9.99 24.66
N TRP A 310 -36.77 -8.74 24.40
CA TRP A 310 -35.63 -8.09 25.02
C TRP A 310 -35.96 -7.49 26.38
N LEU A 311 -35.25 -7.95 27.40
CA LEU A 311 -35.33 -7.46 28.77
C LEU A 311 -34.00 -6.82 29.18
N TRP A 312 -34.04 -5.63 29.75
CA TRP A 312 -32.86 -4.91 30.22
C TRP A 312 -32.68 -5.05 31.73
N THR A 313 -31.44 -5.20 32.19
CA THR A 313 -31.08 -5.13 33.61
C THR A 313 -29.65 -4.61 33.80
N LYS A 314 -29.25 -4.40 35.05
CA LYS A 314 -27.89 -4.05 35.47
C LYS A 314 -27.69 -4.40 36.95
N PRO A 315 -26.44 -4.47 37.45
CA PRO A 315 -26.18 -4.87 38.84
C PRO A 315 -26.99 -4.09 39.89
N SER A 316 -27.18 -2.77 39.68
CA SER A 316 -27.86 -1.91 40.66
C SER A 316 -29.39 -2.04 40.69
N VAL A 317 -30.00 -2.74 39.73
CA VAL A 317 -31.48 -2.92 39.65
C VAL A 317 -31.89 -4.38 39.65
N TRP A 318 -30.95 -5.32 39.57
CA TRP A 318 -31.28 -6.73 39.70
C TRP A 318 -31.93 -7.03 41.07
N PRO A 319 -32.97 -7.89 41.16
CA PRO A 319 -33.47 -8.82 40.14
C PRO A 319 -34.68 -8.27 39.34
N TYR A 320 -34.74 -6.95 39.12
CA TYR A 320 -35.69 -6.35 38.19
C TYR A 320 -35.15 -6.34 36.76
N LEU A 321 -36.03 -6.64 35.81
CA LEU A 321 -35.78 -6.58 34.38
C LEU A 321 -36.81 -5.67 33.72
N TYR A 322 -36.37 -4.74 32.90
CA TYR A 322 -37.23 -3.80 32.19
C TYR A 322 -37.57 -4.32 30.80
N ASP A 323 -38.86 -4.46 30.55
CA ASP A 323 -39.43 -4.71 29.24
C ASP A 323 -39.72 -3.37 28.57
N ASN A 324 -38.87 -3.00 27.62
CA ASN A 324 -38.96 -1.73 26.91
C ASN A 324 -40.18 -1.65 25.99
N GLU A 325 -40.59 -2.77 25.40
CA GLU A 325 -41.72 -2.80 24.46
C GLU A 325 -43.05 -2.50 25.17
N ASN A 326 -43.22 -3.01 26.39
CA ASN A 326 -44.44 -2.83 27.17
C ASN A 326 -44.35 -1.70 28.21
N ALA A 327 -43.20 -1.02 28.27
CA ALA A 327 -42.83 -0.05 29.30
C ALA A 327 -43.15 -0.59 30.70
N ASN A 328 -42.62 -1.77 31.02
CA ASN A 328 -42.99 -2.54 32.21
C ASN A 328 -41.75 -3.06 32.94
N TRP A 329 -41.89 -3.27 34.25
CA TRP A 329 -40.89 -3.93 35.07
C TRP A 329 -41.35 -5.33 35.43
N LEU A 330 -40.49 -6.31 35.16
CA LEU A 330 -40.62 -7.69 35.61
C LEU A 330 -39.67 -7.91 36.79
N TYR A 331 -40.19 -8.46 37.89
CA TYR A 331 -39.37 -8.82 39.04
C TYR A 331 -39.16 -10.34 39.08
N LEU A 332 -37.91 -10.80 39.03
CA LEU A 332 -37.58 -12.23 39.09
C LEU A 332 -37.76 -12.75 40.52
N LEU A 333 -38.69 -13.70 40.67
CA LEU A 333 -38.99 -14.39 41.91
C LEU A 333 -38.38 -15.79 41.91
N LYS A 334 -37.31 -15.96 42.69
CA LYS A 334 -36.75 -17.27 42.99
C LYS A 334 -37.62 -17.97 44.03
N ARG A 335 -38.11 -19.16 43.69
CA ARG A 335 -38.98 -19.95 44.59
C ARG A 335 -38.16 -20.97 45.37
N LYS A 336 -38.55 -21.22 46.63
CA LYS A 336 -37.93 -22.28 47.46
C LYS A 336 -38.09 -23.68 46.87
N SER A 337 -39.14 -23.89 46.07
CA SER A 337 -39.42 -25.11 45.33
C SER A 337 -40.19 -24.78 44.05
N GLY A 338 -39.81 -25.42 42.95
CA GLY A 338 -40.34 -25.18 41.62
C GLY A 338 -39.62 -24.09 40.83
N PRO A 339 -39.98 -23.90 39.55
CA PRO A 339 -39.33 -22.95 38.66
C PRO A 339 -39.58 -21.49 39.07
N SER A 340 -38.61 -20.62 38.82
CA SER A 340 -38.70 -19.18 39.03
C SER A 340 -39.82 -18.56 38.17
N LEU A 341 -40.39 -17.46 38.66
CA LEU A 341 -41.49 -16.72 38.03
C LEU A 341 -41.10 -15.26 37.85
N PHE A 342 -41.75 -14.57 36.92
CA PHE A 342 -41.76 -13.11 36.92
C PHE A 342 -42.99 -12.58 37.62
N PHE A 343 -42.86 -11.50 38.38
CA PHE A 343 -43.99 -10.67 38.76
C PHE A 343 -44.07 -9.47 37.83
N ASP A 344 -45.16 -9.38 37.07
CA ASP A 344 -45.47 -8.26 36.18
C ASP A 344 -45.98 -7.09 37.02
N ARG A 345 -45.20 -6.00 37.09
CA ARG A 345 -45.54 -4.84 37.93
C ARG A 345 -46.76 -4.06 37.42
N LYS A 346 -47.04 -4.08 36.13
CA LYS A 346 -48.14 -3.32 35.51
C LYS A 346 -49.46 -4.06 35.61
N LYS A 347 -49.43 -5.39 35.46
CA LYS A 347 -50.62 -6.27 35.52
C LYS A 347 -50.83 -6.90 36.91
N GLU A 348 -49.87 -6.74 37.81
CA GLU A 348 -49.88 -7.30 39.17
C GLU A 348 -50.12 -8.82 39.21
N GLN A 349 -49.48 -9.55 38.29
CA GLN A 349 -49.67 -10.99 38.14
C GLN A 349 -48.34 -11.75 38.04
N PHE A 350 -48.38 -13.04 38.38
CA PHE A 350 -47.25 -13.93 38.18
C PHE A 350 -47.25 -14.51 36.77
N LEU A 351 -46.10 -14.48 36.12
CA LEU A 351 -45.87 -15.00 34.78
C LEU A 351 -44.85 -16.15 34.83
N SER A 352 -45.15 -17.24 34.13
CA SER A 352 -44.21 -18.35 33.98
C SER A 352 -43.08 -17.99 33.04
N ILE A 353 -41.84 -18.20 33.46
CA ILE A 353 -40.64 -17.97 32.64
C ILE A 353 -40.57 -18.94 31.44
N HIS A 354 -41.16 -20.12 31.57
CA HIS A 354 -41.20 -21.17 30.55
C HIS A 354 -42.63 -21.35 30.01
N ASN A 355 -42.75 -22.07 28.89
CA ASN A 355 -44.04 -22.52 28.35
C ASN A 355 -44.66 -23.61 29.22
#